data_AF-V4AA62-F1
#
_entry.id   AF-V4AA62-F1
#
_cell.length_a   1.000
_cell.length_b   1.000
_cell.length_c   1.000
_cell.angle_alpha   90.00
_cell.angle_beta   90.00
_cell.angle_gamma   90.00
#
_symmetry.space_group_name_H-M   'P 1'
#
loop_
_entity.id
_entity.type
_entity.pdbx_description
1 polymer ?
#
loop_
_entity_poly.entity_id
_entity_poly.type
_entity_poly.pdbx_seq_one_letter_code
_entity_poly.pdbx_strand_id
1 'polypeptide(L)'
;MCEDCVKEEYPDRGSTCLDNGCYMMNYAGCSQCGDRSKPKTVCRTCVENEEEEEVITFKHVCSQCNHSVADHEHIFQVSGEYQLYEMSCILCGNADSQRSIMPCDPRGPQMNNDFAD
;
A
#
# COMPACT_ATOMS: atom_id res chain seq x y z
N MET A 1 -14.76 6.14 5.49
CA MET A 1 -14.12 6.46 4.20
C MET A 1 -15.08 7.31 3.38
N CYS A 2 -14.60 8.22 2.53
CA CYS A 2 -15.44 9.15 1.76
C CYS A 2 -15.18 9.00 0.26
N GLU A 3 -16.17 8.44 -0.45
CA GLU A 3 -16.16 8.24 -1.91
C GLU A 3 -16.06 9.58 -2.66
N ASP A 4 -16.71 10.64 -2.16
CA ASP A 4 -16.67 11.97 -2.78
C ASP A 4 -15.28 12.64 -2.73
N CYS A 5 -14.36 12.13 -1.89
CA CYS A 5 -13.00 12.66 -1.80
C CYS A 5 -12.03 12.02 -2.82
N VAL A 6 -12.43 10.92 -3.45
CA VAL A 6 -11.62 10.15 -4.40
C VAL A 6 -12.22 10.24 -5.80
N LYS A 7 -11.41 9.97 -6.84
CA LYS A 7 -11.88 9.92 -8.23
C LYS A 7 -12.42 8.54 -8.59
N GLU A 8 -11.77 7.52 -8.06
CA GLU A 8 -12.08 6.11 -8.25
C GLU A 8 -11.88 5.39 -6.92
N GLU A 9 -12.80 4.49 -6.58
CA GLU A 9 -12.69 3.67 -5.39
C GLU A 9 -11.71 2.52 -5.62
N TYR A 10 -10.75 2.36 -4.71
CA TYR A 10 -9.79 1.25 -4.72
C TYR A 10 -9.12 1.04 -6.09
N PRO A 11 -8.45 2.07 -6.66
CA PRO A 11 -7.81 1.93 -7.96
C PRO A 11 -6.80 0.77 -7.96
N ASP A 12 -6.74 0.00 -9.03
CA ASP A 12 -5.75 -1.07 -9.17
C ASP A 12 -4.33 -0.49 -9.26
N ARG A 13 -3.43 -0.98 -8.41
CA ARG A 13 -2.02 -0.55 -8.32
C ARG A 13 -1.05 -1.65 -8.75
N GLY A 14 -1.55 -2.75 -9.31
CA GLY A 14 -0.77 -3.92 -9.69
C GLY A 14 0.06 -4.42 -8.51
N SER A 15 1.37 -4.45 -8.66
CA SER A 15 2.30 -4.92 -7.61
C SER A 15 2.78 -3.80 -6.66
N THR A 16 2.15 -2.62 -6.65
CA THR A 16 2.61 -1.48 -5.84
C THR A 16 1.90 -1.44 -4.48
N CYS A 17 2.47 -2.15 -3.51
CA CYS A 17 2.02 -2.14 -2.12
C CYS A 17 2.85 -1.13 -1.31
N LEU A 18 2.23 -0.08 -0.78
CA LEU A 18 2.90 0.95 0.01
C LEU A 18 2.39 0.93 1.45
N ASP A 19 3.32 1.01 2.42
CA ASP A 19 3.03 1.11 3.85
C ASP A 19 2.93 2.57 4.34
N ASN A 20 3.10 3.52 3.42
CA ASN A 20 3.19 4.95 3.67
C ASN A 20 2.85 5.77 2.42
N GLY A 21 2.75 7.09 2.60
CA GLY A 21 2.44 8.01 1.50
C GLY A 21 0.95 8.16 1.24
N CYS A 22 0.57 8.67 0.07
CA CYS A 22 -0.81 8.94 -0.32
C CYS A 22 -0.87 9.03 -1.85
N TYR A 23 -1.83 8.35 -2.49
CA TYR A 23 -1.97 8.41 -3.95
C TYR A 23 -2.68 9.68 -4.41
N MET A 24 -1.93 10.79 -4.45
CA MET A 24 -2.46 12.11 -4.80
C MET A 24 -3.16 12.17 -6.16
N MET A 25 -2.81 11.29 -7.10
CA MET A 25 -3.46 11.24 -8.41
C MET A 25 -4.93 10.83 -8.32
N ASN A 26 -5.32 10.01 -7.34
CA ASN A 26 -6.70 9.61 -7.10
C ASN A 26 -7.46 10.56 -6.16
N TYR A 27 -6.77 11.48 -5.49
CA TYR A 27 -7.44 12.46 -4.63
C TYR A 27 -8.16 13.53 -5.45
N ALA A 28 -9.49 13.62 -5.32
CA ALA A 28 -10.30 14.65 -6.00
C ALA A 28 -10.31 15.99 -5.23
N GLY A 29 -10.04 15.92 -3.91
CA GLY A 29 -10.17 17.02 -2.96
C GLY A 29 -11.16 16.67 -1.86
N CYS A 30 -11.08 17.34 -0.71
CA CYS A 30 -11.98 17.05 0.39
C CYS A 30 -13.39 17.52 0.05
N SER A 31 -14.37 16.62 0.07
CA SER A 31 -15.79 16.95 -0.19
C SER A 31 -16.38 17.89 0.86
N GLN A 32 -15.85 17.89 2.09
CA GLN A 32 -16.37 18.69 3.19
C GLN A 32 -15.89 20.15 3.19
N CYS A 33 -14.64 20.43 2.78
CA CYS A 33 -14.07 21.79 2.82
C CYS A 33 -13.49 22.27 1.47
N GLY A 34 -13.45 21.41 0.46
CA GLY A 34 -12.89 21.70 -0.86
C GLY A 34 -11.37 21.70 -0.94
N ASP A 35 -10.65 21.47 0.17
CA ASP A 35 -9.20 21.50 0.19
C ASP A 35 -8.58 20.35 -0.63
N ARG A 36 -7.63 20.71 -1.49
CA ARG A 36 -6.91 19.80 -2.40
C ARG A 36 -5.47 19.55 -1.98
N SER A 37 -5.07 20.05 -0.81
CA SER A 37 -3.74 19.75 -0.28
C SER A 37 -3.61 18.28 0.10
N LYS A 38 -2.36 17.82 0.30
CA LYS A 38 -2.07 16.43 0.67
C LYS A 38 -2.77 16.05 1.99
N PRO A 39 -3.56 14.97 2.02
CA PRO A 39 -4.10 14.44 3.28
C PRO A 39 -2.99 14.10 4.27
N LYS A 40 -3.25 14.35 5.55
CA LYS A 40 -2.38 13.95 6.66
C LYS A 40 -2.60 12.47 6.97
N THR A 41 -1.53 11.78 7.34
CA THR A 41 -1.61 10.42 7.89
C THR A 41 -1.71 10.51 9.42
N VAL A 42 -2.69 9.83 10.00
CA VAL A 42 -2.92 9.78 11.45
C VAL A 42 -3.20 8.36 11.91
N CYS A 43 -3.08 8.12 13.22
CA CYS A 43 -3.40 6.84 13.86
C CYS A 43 -2.67 5.65 13.23
N ARG A 44 -1.37 5.81 12.91
CA ARG A 44 -0.55 4.70 12.41
C ARG A 44 -0.32 3.69 13.53
N THR A 45 -0.69 2.45 13.27
CA THR A 45 -0.47 1.28 14.12
C THR A 45 0.22 0.20 13.31
N CYS A 46 1.16 -0.50 13.95
CA CYS A 46 1.82 -1.68 13.41
C CYS A 46 1.60 -2.80 14.43
N VAL A 47 1.06 -3.92 13.98
CA VAL A 47 0.84 -5.11 14.80
C VAL A 47 1.59 -6.25 14.15
N GLU A 48 2.49 -6.86 14.91
CA GLU A 48 3.24 -8.06 14.51
C GLU A 48 2.64 -9.25 15.25
N ASN A 49 2.42 -10.36 14.57
CA ASN A 49 1.88 -11.59 15.17
C ASN A 49 2.95 -12.69 15.29
N GLU A 50 2.61 -13.80 15.94
CA GLU A 50 3.51 -14.96 16.13
C GLU A 50 3.78 -15.74 14.82
N GLU A 51 3.07 -15.42 13.74
CA GLU A 51 3.16 -16.07 12.43
C GLU A 51 3.97 -15.24 11.40
N GLU A 52 4.82 -14.31 11.87
CA GLU A 52 5.63 -13.43 11.01
C GLU A 52 4.81 -12.57 10.03
N GLU A 53 3.58 -12.23 10.43
CA GLU A 53 2.72 -11.27 9.74
C GLU A 53 2.77 -9.91 10.47
N GLU A 54 2.98 -8.86 9.68
CA GLU A 54 2.97 -7.48 10.11
C GLU A 54 1.81 -6.75 9.43
N VAL A 55 0.90 -6.21 10.23
CA VAL A 55 -0.26 -5.45 9.75
C VAL A 55 -0.08 -3.98 10.12
N ILE A 56 0.02 -3.13 9.11
CA ILE A 56 0.15 -1.68 9.24
C ILE A 56 -1.17 -1.04 8.85
N THR A 57 -1.78 -0.31 9.78
CA THR A 57 -3.03 0.42 9.55
C THR A 57 -2.88 1.89 9.90
N PHE A 58 -3.42 2.77 9.07
CA PHE A 58 -3.45 4.22 9.34
C PHE A 58 -4.59 4.89 8.57
N LYS A 59 -4.87 6.16 8.90
CA LYS A 59 -5.96 6.93 8.27
C LYS A 59 -5.45 8.14 7.52
N HIS A 60 -6.05 8.42 6.38
CA HIS A 60 -5.90 9.67 5.64
C HIS A 60 -6.97 10.66 6.08
N VAL A 61 -6.55 11.79 6.64
CA VAL A 61 -7.46 12.86 7.03
C VAL A 61 -7.13 14.15 6.28
N CYS A 62 -8.17 14.92 5.92
CA CYS A 62 -7.99 16.23 5.31
C CYS A 62 -7.16 17.14 6.23
N SER A 63 -6.18 17.85 5.67
CA SER A 63 -5.25 18.67 6.44
C SER A 63 -5.92 19.86 7.13
N GLN A 64 -7.07 20.32 6.60
CA GLN A 64 -7.80 21.51 7.03
C GLN A 64 -8.93 21.20 8.01
N CYS A 65 -9.82 20.28 7.68
CA CYS A 65 -11.02 19.98 8.49
C CYS A 65 -10.93 18.65 9.25
N ASN A 66 -9.82 17.90 9.11
CA ASN A 66 -9.63 16.55 9.68
C ASN A 66 -10.70 15.54 9.25
N HIS A 67 -11.40 15.79 8.14
CA HIS A 67 -12.32 14.83 7.53
C HIS A 67 -11.61 13.53 7.19
N SER A 68 -12.17 12.38 7.57
CA SER A 68 -11.61 11.06 7.25
C SER A 68 -11.86 10.69 5.79
N VAL A 69 -10.81 10.76 4.98
CA VAL A 69 -10.85 10.48 3.55
C VAL A 69 -10.83 8.98 3.31
N ALA A 70 -9.87 8.27 3.90
CA ALA A 70 -9.62 6.85 3.65
C ALA A 70 -8.95 6.20 4.85
N ASP A 71 -9.22 4.92 5.05
CA ASP A 71 -8.41 4.07 5.93
C ASP A 71 -7.50 3.22 5.03
N HIS A 72 -6.25 3.07 5.43
CA HIS A 72 -5.21 2.37 4.69
C HIS A 72 -4.76 1.18 5.52
N GLU A 73 -4.77 0.02 4.88
CA GLU A 73 -4.28 -1.23 5.42
C GLU A 73 -3.19 -1.77 4.50
N HIS A 74 -2.08 -2.18 5.11
CA HIS A 74 -0.97 -2.81 4.45
C HIS A 74 -0.56 -4.03 5.26
N ILE A 75 -0.58 -5.20 4.64
CA ILE A 75 -0.23 -6.48 5.25
C ILE A 75 1.07 -6.93 4.61
N PHE A 76 2.02 -7.31 5.46
CA PHE A 76 3.25 -7.97 5.07
C PHE A 76 3.31 -9.31 5.78
N GLN A 77 3.61 -10.37 5.04
CA GLN A 77 3.74 -11.71 5.61
C GLN A 77 4.89 -12.45 4.96
N VAL A 78 5.64 -13.21 5.76
CA VAL A 78 6.59 -14.20 5.25
C VAL A 78 5.92 -15.58 5.27
N SER A 79 5.77 -16.19 4.08
CA SER A 79 5.19 -17.52 3.93
C SER A 79 6.17 -18.43 3.18
N GLY A 80 6.86 -19.29 3.92
CA GLY A 80 7.88 -20.20 3.38
C GLY A 80 9.05 -19.43 2.76
N GLU A 81 9.19 -19.51 1.44
CA GLU A 81 10.27 -18.86 0.67
C GLU A 81 9.82 -17.56 -0.03
N TYR A 82 8.68 -17.00 0.38
CA TYR A 82 8.09 -15.83 -0.24
C TYR A 82 7.69 -14.77 0.79
N GLN A 83 7.90 -13.52 0.40
CA GLN A 83 7.31 -12.33 1.03
C GLN A 83 6.03 -11.99 0.29
N LEU A 84 4.94 -11.84 1.02
CA LEU A 84 3.63 -11.43 0.54
C LEU A 84 3.36 -10.01 1.02
N TYR A 85 2.85 -9.19 0.11
CA TYR A 85 2.49 -7.80 0.36
C TYR A 85 1.08 -7.57 -0.16
N GLU A 86 0.20 -7.10 0.70
CA GLU A 86 -1.16 -6.70 0.34
C GLU A 86 -1.39 -5.26 0.79
N MET A 87 -2.13 -4.50 -0.01
CA MET A 87 -2.52 -3.13 0.31
C MET A 87 -3.98 -2.93 -0.06
N SER A 88 -4.75 -2.36 0.86
CA SER A 88 -6.15 -2.01 0.67
C SER A 88 -6.43 -0.60 1.18
N CYS A 89 -6.84 0.29 0.28
CA CYS A 89 -7.17 1.67 0.60
C CYS A 89 -8.02 2.29 -0.50
N ILE A 90 -9.17 2.88 -0.16
CA ILE A 90 -10.04 3.51 -1.17
C ILE A 90 -9.34 4.64 -1.93
N LEU A 91 -8.38 5.32 -1.29
CA LEU A 91 -7.60 6.40 -1.89
C LEU A 91 -6.35 5.89 -2.60
N CYS A 92 -5.56 5.04 -1.93
CA CYS A 92 -4.26 4.58 -2.44
C CYS A 92 -4.39 3.48 -3.48
N GLY A 93 -5.42 2.64 -3.36
CA GLY A 93 -5.71 1.52 -4.24
C GLY A 93 -5.60 0.16 -3.58
N ASN A 94 -5.89 -0.86 -4.39
CA ASN A 94 -5.66 -2.26 -4.07
C ASN A 94 -4.42 -2.76 -4.82
N ALA A 95 -3.57 -3.51 -4.13
CA ALA A 95 -2.44 -4.20 -4.72
C ALA A 95 -2.12 -5.47 -3.94
N ASP A 96 -1.66 -6.47 -4.68
CA ASP A 96 -1.05 -7.68 -4.16
C ASP A 96 0.29 -7.91 -4.88
N SER A 97 1.29 -8.31 -4.11
CA SER A 97 2.61 -8.62 -4.65
C SER A 97 3.26 -9.72 -3.84
N GLN A 98 4.00 -10.58 -4.53
CA GLN A 98 4.85 -11.59 -3.92
C GLN A 98 6.30 -11.40 -4.38
N ARG A 99 7.26 -11.66 -3.50
CA ARG A 99 8.71 -11.65 -3.83
C ARG A 99 9.39 -12.86 -3.21
N SER A 100 10.27 -13.51 -3.97
CA SER A 100 11.06 -14.61 -3.42
C SER A 100 12.15 -14.07 -2.50
N ILE A 101 12.36 -14.71 -1.35
CA ILE A 101 13.50 -14.44 -0.46
C ILE A 101 14.75 -15.22 -0.87
N MET A 102 14.66 -16.06 -1.91
CA MET A 102 15.76 -16.91 -2.33
C MET A 102 16.89 -16.12 -2.98
N PRO A 103 18.16 -16.53 -2.78
CA PRO A 103 19.31 -15.89 -3.41
C PRO A 103 19.27 -15.87 -4.95
N CYS A 104 18.55 -16.82 -5.54
CA CYS A 104 18.21 -16.85 -6.96
C CYS A 104 16.70 -16.97 -7.08
N ASP A 105 16.04 -15.93 -7.60
CA ASP A 105 14.62 -15.96 -7.91
C ASP A 105 14.37 -16.99 -9.03
N PRO A 106 13.67 -18.10 -8.78
CA PRO A 106 13.43 -19.14 -9.79
C PRO A 106 12.54 -18.67 -10.95
N ARG A 107 11.94 -17.47 -10.86
CA ARG A 107 11.16 -16.81 -11.91
C ARG A 107 11.90 -15.62 -12.53
N GLY A 108 13.07 -15.24 -11.99
CA GLY A 108 13.97 -14.27 -12.61
C GLY A 108 14.57 -14.81 -13.91
N PRO A 109 15.08 -13.96 -14.82
CA PRO A 109 15.80 -14.43 -15.98
C PRO A 109 16.94 -15.34 -15.51
N GLN A 110 17.01 -16.56 -16.04
CA GLN A 110 18.14 -17.45 -15.78
C GLN A 110 19.40 -16.69 -16.16
N MET A 111 20.21 -16.37 -15.16
CA MET A 111 21.52 -15.78 -15.39
C MET A 111 22.37 -16.92 -15.92
N ASN A 112 22.38 -17.08 -17.24
CA ASN A 112 23.25 -18.02 -17.91
C ASN A 112 24.68 -17.61 -17.52
N ASN A 113 25.29 -18.36 -16.61
CA ASN A 113 26.71 -18.25 -16.29
C ASN A 113 27.51 -18.81 -17.48
N ASP A 114 27.50 -18.08 -18.60
CA ASP A 114 28.39 -18.31 -19.75
C ASP A 114 29.71 -17.50 -19.59
N PHE A 115 30.27 -17.50 -18.39
CA PHE A 115 31.66 -17.06 -18.16
C PHE A 115 32.44 -18.20 -17.49
N ALA A 116 32.61 -19.27 -18.25
CA ALA A 116 33.77 -20.14 -18.11
C ALA A 116 34.91 -19.54 -18.94
N ASP A 117 35.99 -19.15 -18.28
CA ASP A 117 37.34 -19.06 -18.85
C ASP A 117 38.28 -19.85 -17.93
#